data_AF-A0A915KIA7-F1
#
_entry.id   AF-A0A915KIA7-F1
#
_cell.length_a   1.000
_cell.length_b   1.000
_cell.length_c   1.000
_cell.angle_alpha   90.00
_cell.angle_beta   90.00
_cell.angle_gamma   90.00
#
_symmetry.space_group_name_H-M   'P 1'
#
loop_
_entity.id
_entity.type
_entity.pdbx_description
1 polymer ?
#
loop_
_entity_poly.entity_id
_entity_poly.type
_entity_poly.pdbx_seq_one_letter_code
_entity_poly.pdbx_strand_id
1 'polypeptide(L)' 'MREYEFRISAQNQMGRGQPSPVTSPIKIQESGGSRPEIVRKLFDVSSPVNKRVAFECEAIGRPTPTARW' A
#
# COMPACT_ATOMS: atom_id res chain seq x y z
N MET A 1 1.67 19.89 -6.52
CA MET A 1 2.54 19.15 -5.57
C MET A 1 2.91 20.11 -4.44
N ARG A 2 2.82 19.70 -3.17
CA ARG A 2 3.16 20.58 -2.04
C ARG A 2 4.38 20.02 -1.32
N GLU A 3 5.33 20.89 -1.04
CA GLU A 3 6.51 20.58 -0.24
C GLU A 3 6.26 21.05 1.19
N TYR A 4 6.67 20.23 2.15
CA TYR A 4 6.46 20.49 3.56
C TYR A 4 7.79 20.43 4.29
N GLU A 5 7.95 21.34 5.25
CA GLU A 5 9.05 21.33 6.20
C GLU A 5 8.48 21.03 7.59
N PHE A 6 9.22 20.24 8.37
CA PHE A 6 8.81 19.86 9.70
C PHE A 6 9.82 20.37 10.73
N ARG A 7 9.33 20.63 11.95
CA ARG A 7 10.14 20.91 13.13
C ARG A 7 9.62 20.09 14.28
N ILE A 8 10.52 19.62 15.15
CA ILE A 8 10.19 18.80 16.32
C ILE A 8 10.59 19.58 17.57
N SER A 9 9.77 19.55 18.61
CA SER A 9 10.13 20.09 19.93
C SER A 9 9.91 19.04 20.99
N ALA A 10 10.82 18.93 21.95
CA ALA A 10 10.63 18.09 23.13
C ALA A 10 9.68 18.77 24.12
N GLN A 11 8.85 17.99 24.82
CA GLN A 11 8.00 18.46 25.90
C GLN A 11 8.23 17.62 27.15
N ASN A 12 8.41 18.28 28.29
CA ASN A 12 8.50 17.65 29.61
C ASN A 12 7.61 18.38 30.62
N GLN A 13 7.72 18.03 31.91
CA GLN A 13 6.93 18.64 32.98
C GLN A 13 7.12 20.16 33.11
N MET A 14 8.25 20.70 32.67
CA MET A 14 8.56 22.15 32.70
C MET A 14 8.11 22.88 31.43
N GLY A 15 7.55 22.16 30.44
CA GLY A 15 7.00 22.74 29.22
C GLY A 15 7.67 22.24 27.93
N ARG A 16 7.45 22.98 26.84
CA ARG A 16 7.95 22.67 25.50
C ARG A 16 9.28 23.40 25.26
N GLY A 17 10.31 22.65 24.87
CA GLY A 17 11.61 23.18 24.48
C GLY A 17 11.61 23.85 23.11
N GLN A 18 12.75 24.45 22.74
CA GLN A 18 12.92 25.07 21.43
C GLN A 18 12.73 24.05 20.29
N PRO A 19 12.10 24.45 19.16
CA PRO A 19 12.00 23.58 17.99
C PRO A 19 13.38 23.26 17.38
N SER A 20 13.47 22.10 16.75
CA SER A 20 14.61 21.73 15.91
C SER A 20 14.74 22.67 14.70
N PRO A 21 15.92 22.69 14.06
CA PRO A 21 16.04 23.19 12.68
C PRO A 21 15.01 22.52 11.76
N VAL A 22 14.68 23.21 10.66
CA VAL A 22 13.76 22.66 9.65
C VAL A 22 14.36 21.41 9.01
N THR A 23 13.50 20.43 8.71
CA THR A 23 13.87 19.33 7.82
C THR A 23 14.14 19.87 6.42
N SER A 24 14.93 19.15 5.62
CA SER A 24 14.92 19.36 4.17
C SER A 24 13.48 19.21 3.63
N PRO A 25 13.11 19.89 2.53
CA PRO A 25 11.76 19.82 1.98
C PRO A 25 11.32 18.38 1.70
N ILE A 26 10.21 17.97 2.30
CA ILE A 26 9.62 16.64 2.11
C ILE A 26 8.44 16.76 1.16
N LYS A 27 8.51 15.98 0.09
CA LYS A 27 7.38 15.80 -0.83
C LYS A 27 6.41 14.80 -0.23
N ILE A 28 5.26 15.29 0.23
CA ILE A 28 4.14 14.41 0.60
C ILE A 28 3.46 13.98 -0.69
N GLN A 29 3.56 12.69 -0.99
CA GLN A 29 2.76 12.00 -1.99
C GLN A 29 1.87 10.99 -1.26
N GLU A 30 0.67 10.73 -1.80
CA GLU A 30 -0.04 9.51 -1.43
C GLU A 30 0.95 8.35 -1.59
N SER A 31 1.13 7.56 -0.53
CA SER A 31 1.96 6.37 -0.57
C SER A 31 1.60 5.65 -1.86
N GLY A 32 2.57 5.44 -2.76
CA GLY A 32 2.35 4.89 -4.11
C GLY A 32 1.86 3.43 -4.13
N GLY A 33 1.18 3.02 -3.07
CA GLY A 33 0.30 1.90 -2.97
C GLY A 33 -0.82 1.99 -4.00
N SER A 34 -1.22 0.82 -4.46
CA SER A 34 -2.34 0.63 -5.37
C SER A 34 -3.22 -0.44 -4.77
N ARG A 35 -4.54 -0.22 -4.83
CA ARG A 35 -5.49 -1.24 -4.41
C ARG A 35 -5.27 -2.52 -5.22
N PRO A 36 -5.49 -3.71 -4.64
CA PRO A 36 -5.49 -4.94 -5.41
C PRO A 36 -6.46 -4.89 -6.58
N GLU A 37 -6.03 -5.36 -7.75
CA GLU A 37 -6.83 -5.46 -8.96
C GLU A 37 -6.63 -6.83 -9.60
N ILE A 38 -7.75 -7.52 -9.91
CA ILE A 38 -7.72 -8.82 -10.58
C ILE A 38 -7.46 -8.58 -12.07
N VAL A 39 -6.24 -8.89 -12.50
CA VAL A 39 -5.79 -8.73 -13.89
C VAL A 39 -6.04 -9.98 -14.72
N ARG A 40 -6.04 -11.16 -14.08
CA ARG A 40 -6.48 -12.42 -14.69
C ARG A 40 -7.69 -12.93 -13.93
N LYS A 41 -8.86 -12.79 -14.55
CA LYS A 41 -10.14 -13.21 -14.00
C LYS A 41 -10.31 -14.73 -14.12
N LEU A 42 -11.21 -15.25 -13.29
CA LEU A 42 -11.71 -16.61 -13.44
C LEU A 42 -12.74 -16.67 -14.57
N PHE A 43 -12.79 -17.83 -15.21
CA PHE A 43 -13.76 -18.14 -16.24
C PHE A 43 -14.38 -19.49 -15.93
N ASP A 44 -15.65 -19.66 -16.33
CA ASP A 44 -16.35 -20.92 -16.19
C ASP A 44 -15.71 -21.96 -17.12
N VAL A 45 -15.50 -23.16 -16.59
CA VAL A 45 -14.94 -24.30 -17.33
C VAL A 45 -15.89 -25.48 -17.21
N SER A 46 -16.27 -26.04 -18.36
CA SER A 46 -16.98 -27.32 -18.43
C SER A 46 -15.98 -28.43 -18.74
N SER A 47 -16.06 -29.53 -17.99
CA SER A 47 -15.16 -30.68 -18.14
C SER A 47 -15.91 -31.98 -17.86
N PRO A 48 -15.59 -33.09 -18.55
CA PRO A 48 -16.19 -34.39 -18.27
C PRO A 48 -15.95 -34.84 -16.82
N VAL A 49 -16.84 -35.70 -16.33
CA VAL A 49 -16.69 -36.34 -15.01
C VAL A 49 -15.34 -37.06 -14.93
N ASN A 50 -14.69 -36.96 -13.77
CA ASN A 50 -13.35 -37.53 -13.48
C ASN A 50 -12.20 -36.96 -14.31
N LYS A 51 -12.33 -35.72 -14.81
CA LYS A 51 -11.22 -34.96 -15.39
C LYS A 51 -10.76 -33.85 -14.44
N ARG A 52 -9.45 -33.58 -14.48
CA ARG A 52 -8.84 -32.50 -13.70
C ARG A 52 -9.14 -31.15 -14.36
N VAL A 53 -9.50 -30.16 -13.55
CA VAL A 53 -9.63 -28.75 -13.94
C VAL A 53 -8.67 -27.93 -13.08
N ALA A 54 -8.03 -26.94 -13.69
CA ALA A 54 -7.19 -25.97 -13.00
C ALA A 54 -7.83 -24.59 -13.13
N PHE A 55 -8.03 -23.91 -12.00
CA PHE A 55 -8.49 -22.53 -11.96
C PHE A 55 -7.31 -21.63 -11.62
N GLU A 56 -7.24 -20.50 -12.30
CA GLU A 56 -6.10 -19.62 -12.31
C GLU A 56 -6.57 -18.18 -12.30
N CYS A 57 -6.15 -17.40 -11.30
CA CYS A 57 -6.40 -15.97 -11.23
C CYS A 57 -5.13 -15.23 -10.81
N GLU A 58 -5.04 -13.95 -11.13
CA GLU A 58 -3.91 -13.10 -10.77
C GLU A 58 -4.42 -11.74 -10.32
N ALA A 59 -3.83 -11.21 -9.24
CA ALA A 59 -4.09 -9.88 -8.74
C ALA A 59 -2.78 -9.10 -8.57
N ILE A 60 -2.80 -7.82 -8.92
CA ILE A 60 -1.68 -6.90 -8.72
C ILE A 60 -2.06 -5.84 -7.70
N GLY A 61 -1.10 -5.29 -6.98
CA GLY A 61 -1.33 -4.26 -5.97
C GLY A 61 -0.02 -3.87 -5.29
N ARG A 62 -0.06 -2.79 -4.51
CA ARG A 62 1.06 -2.35 -3.66
C ARG A 62 0.52 -2.08 -2.25
N PRO A 63 0.90 -2.88 -1.25
CA PRO A 63 1.80 -4.04 -1.32
C PRO A 63 1.23 -5.19 -2.15
N THR A 64 2.09 -6.15 -2.53
CA THR A 64 1.68 -7.34 -3.29
C THR A 64 0.52 -8.05 -2.58
N PRO A 65 -0.60 -8.32 -3.27
CA PRO A 65 -1.77 -8.96 -2.66
C PRO A 65 -1.46 -10.37 -2.15
N THR A 66 -2.12 -10.77 -1.07
CA THR A 66 -2.17 -12.17 -0.63
C THR A 66 -3.45 -12.83 -1.15
N ALA A 67 -3.35 -14.08 -1.62
CA ALA A 67 -4.46 -14.78 -2.27
C ALA A 67 -4.91 -16.01 -1.46
N ARG A 68 -6.22 -16.26 -1.47
CA ARG A 68 -6.86 -17.47 -0.92
C ARG A 68 -8.09 -17.83 -1.78
N TRP A 69 -8.29 -19.12 -2.02
CA TRP A 69 -9.51 -19.65 -2.64
C TRP A 69 -10.67 -19.70 -1.63
#